data_AF-A0A359KFP3-F1
#
_entry.id   AF-A0A359KFP3-F1
#
_cell.length_a   1.000
_cell.length_b   1.000
_cell.length_c   1.000
_cell.angle_alpha   90.00
_cell.angle_beta   90.00
_cell.angle_gamma   90.00
#
_symmetry.space_group_name_H-M   'P 1'
#
loop_
_entity.id
_entity.type
_entity.pdbx_description
1 polymer ?
#
loop_
_entity_poly.entity_id
_entity_poly.type
_entity_poly.pdbx_seq_one_letter_code
_entity_poly.pdbx_strand_id
1 'polypeptide(L)' 'AAAWVERTGAIALHGAEAALVDPLELEGRPVLLDRAQDADDESLFHLINLTQSGGGALLLVSRDPPASWATDLPDLR' A
#
# COMPACT_ATOMS: atom_id res chain seq x y z
N ALA A 1 -9.10 0.72 -11.06
CA ALA A 1 -8.29 -0.26 -10.32
C ALA A 1 -8.21 -1.61 -11.06
N ALA A 2 -9.33 -2.29 -11.32
CA ALA A 2 -9.35 -3.62 -11.95
C ALA A 2 -8.53 -3.77 -13.25
N ALA A 3 -8.69 -2.88 -14.23
CA ALA A 3 -7.92 -2.93 -15.47
C ALA A 3 -6.40 -2.73 -15.28
N TRP A 4 -5.98 -2.05 -14.21
CA TRP A 4 -4.57 -1.93 -13.87
C TRP A 4 -4.03 -3.26 -13.33
N VAL A 5 -4.76 -3.89 -12.40
CA VAL A 5 -4.44 -5.21 -11.85
C VAL A 5 -4.30 -6.25 -12.97
N GLU A 6 -5.26 -6.30 -13.89
CA GLU A 6 -5.23 -7.22 -15.03
C GLU A 6 -3.97 -7.02 -15.90
N ARG A 7 -3.57 -5.76 -16.14
CA ARG A 7 -2.42 -5.43 -16.98
C ARG A 7 -1.08 -5.67 -16.30
N THR A 8 -0.99 -5.46 -14.98
CA THR A 8 0.28 -5.53 -14.25
C THR A 8 0.48 -6.84 -13.51
N GLY A 9 -0.56 -7.66 -13.37
CA GLY A 9 -0.55 -8.83 -12.49
C GLY A 9 -0.43 -8.45 -11.02
N ALA A 10 -0.91 -7.26 -10.65
CA ALA A 10 -0.76 -6.75 -9.29
C ALA A 10 -1.46 -7.61 -8.25
N ILE A 11 -0.86 -7.69 -7.07
CA ILE A 11 -1.52 -8.24 -5.88
C ILE A 11 -2.50 -7.18 -5.38
N ALA A 12 -3.77 -7.54 -5.28
CA ALA A 12 -4.79 -6.68 -4.68
C ALA A 12 -4.93 -6.99 -3.19
N LEU A 13 -4.75 -5.97 -2.37
CA LEU A 13 -4.92 -6.01 -0.92
C LEU A 13 -5.99 -5.00 -0.51
N HIS A 14 -6.71 -5.30 0.57
CA HIS A 14 -7.56 -4.34 1.24
C HIS A 14 -6.77 -3.67 2.38
N GLY A 15 -6.94 -2.36 2.60
CA GLY A 15 -6.22 -1.59 3.61
C GLY A 15 -6.25 -2.24 5.00
N ALA A 16 -7.45 -2.59 5.46
CA ALA A 16 -7.65 -3.27 6.75
C ALA A 16 -6.98 -4.65 6.90
N GLU A 17 -6.48 -5.25 5.80
CA GLU A 17 -5.84 -6.57 5.80
C GLU A 17 -4.33 -6.47 5.49
N ALA A 18 -3.81 -5.26 5.25
CA ALA A 18 -2.41 -5.06 4.83
C ALA A 18 -1.40 -5.64 5.83
N ALA A 19 -1.67 -5.50 7.14
CA ALA A 19 -0.82 -6.02 8.21
C ALA A 19 -0.71 -7.55 8.25
N LEU A 20 -1.60 -8.27 7.56
CA LEU A 20 -1.58 -9.74 7.50
C LEU A 20 -0.59 -10.28 6.47
N VAL A 21 -0.05 -9.41 5.61
CA VAL A 21 0.83 -9.79 4.51
C VAL A 21 2.27 -9.48 4.90
N ASP A 22 3.16 -10.46 4.71
CA ASP A 22 4.60 -10.25 4.88
C ASP A 22 5.12 -9.32 3.75
N PRO A 23 5.69 -8.15 4.07
CA PRO A 23 6.25 -7.24 3.08
C PRO A 23 7.28 -7.90 2.15
N LEU A 24 8.00 -8.92 2.61
CA LEU A 24 9.00 -9.62 1.79
C LEU A 24 8.34 -10.44 0.66
N GLU A 25 7.10 -10.90 0.83
CA GLU A 25 6.35 -11.60 -0.23
C GLU A 25 5.88 -10.66 -1.36
N LEU A 26 5.94 -9.36 -1.10
CA LEU A 26 5.52 -8.29 -2.00
C LEU A 26 6.69 -7.65 -2.76
N GLU A 27 7.93 -7.94 -2.38
CA GLU A 27 9.11 -7.31 -2.95
C GLU A 27 9.19 -7.51 -4.48
N GLY A 28 9.41 -6.41 -5.22
CA GLY A 28 9.47 -6.42 -6.68
C GLY A 28 8.12 -6.56 -7.39
N ARG A 29 7.01 -6.78 -6.67
CA ARG A 29 5.68 -7.02 -7.25
C ARG A 29 4.84 -5.73 -7.25
N PRO A 30 4.03 -5.47 -8.29
CA PRO A 30 3.06 -4.40 -8.23
C PRO A 30 1.94 -4.75 -7.24
N VAL A 31 1.53 -3.77 -6.44
CA VAL A 31 0.50 -3.90 -5.41
C VAL A 31 -0.59 -2.85 -5.65
N LEU A 32 -1.84 -3.29 -5.63
CA LEU A 32 -3.01 -2.43 -5.46
C LEU A 32 -3.41 -2.50 -3.98
N LEU A 33 -3.46 -1.37 -3.30
CA LEU A 33 -4.07 -1.24 -1.98
C LEU A 33 -5.41 -0.55 -2.13
N ASP A 34 -6.50 -1.32 -2.05
CA ASP A 34 -7.86 -0.78 -2.01
C ASP A 34 -8.22 -0.35 -0.60
N ARG A 35 -9.05 0.69 -0.49
CA ARG A 35 -9.38 1.34 0.79
C ARG A 35 -8.12 1.65 1.61
N ALA A 36 -7.13 2.25 0.97
CA ALA A 36 -5.82 2.53 1.53
C ALA A 36 -5.87 3.36 2.83
N GLN A 37 -6.88 4.20 3.01
CA GLN A 37 -7.10 4.95 4.25
C GLN A 37 -7.44 4.08 5.48
N ASP A 38 -7.79 2.81 5.26
CA ASP A 38 -8.11 1.85 6.32
C ASP A 38 -6.86 1.01 6.72
N ALA A 39 -5.70 1.22 6.07
CA ALA A 39 -4.45 0.56 6.45
C ALA A 39 -3.83 1.22 7.69
N ASP A 40 -3.13 0.44 8.51
CA ASP A 40 -2.33 0.99 9.59
C ASP A 40 -1.05 1.67 9.04
N ASP A 41 -0.53 2.63 9.81
CA ASP A 41 0.60 3.47 9.42
C ASP A 41 1.87 2.64 9.11
N GLU A 42 2.12 1.57 9.87
CA GLU A 42 3.32 0.72 9.70
C GLU A 42 3.26 -0.05 8.39
N SER A 43 2.13 -0.72 8.10
CA SER A 43 1.90 -1.40 6.83
C SER A 43 2.00 -0.44 5.65
N LEU A 44 1.37 0.73 5.73
CA LEU A 44 1.43 1.73 4.66
C LEU A 44 2.85 2.24 4.43
N PHE A 45 3.61 2.50 5.50
CA PHE A 45 5.02 2.89 5.44
C PHE A 45 5.86 1.83 4.74
N HIS A 46 5.72 0.56 5.11
CA HIS A 46 6.45 -0.53 4.48
C HIS A 46 6.10 -0.70 2.99
N LEU A 47 4.81 -0.63 2.64
CA LEU A 47 4.37 -0.72 1.23
C LEU A 47 4.93 0.41 0.37
N ILE A 48 4.95 1.65 0.89
CA ILE A 48 5.57 2.78 0.19
C ILE A 48 7.07 2.53 0.00
N ASN A 49 7.77 2.10 1.05
CA ASN A 49 9.21 1.88 0.97
C ASN A 49 9.61 0.71 0.06
N LEU A 50 8.79 -0.34 -0.05
CA LEU A 50 9.03 -1.45 -0.97
C LEU A 50 9.18 -0.98 -2.43
N THR A 51 8.43 0.06 -2.82
CA THR A 51 8.56 0.64 -4.17
C THR A 51 9.92 1.30 -4.44
N GLN A 52 10.64 1.69 -3.38
CA GLN A 52 11.93 2.35 -3.48
C GLN A 52 13.11 1.37 -3.44
N SER A 53 12.99 0.28 -2.67
CA SER A 53 14.11 -0.65 -2.39
C SER A 53 14.23 -1.82 -3.37
N GLY A 54 13.11 -2.43 -3.77
CA GLY A 54 13.11 -3.66 -4.58
C GLY A 54 12.59 -3.48 -6.01
N GLY A 55 12.11 -2.29 -6.36
CA GLY A 55 11.27 -2.08 -7.53
C GLY A 55 9.84 -2.58 -7.32
N GLY A 56 8.97 -2.29 -8.28
CA GLY A 56 7.52 -2.54 -8.18
C GLY A 56 6.73 -1.25 -8.33
N ALA A 57 5.42 -1.33 -8.10
CA ALA A 57 4.54 -0.19 -8.20
C ALA A 57 3.43 -0.31 -7.16
N LEU A 58 3.13 0.77 -6.46
CA LEU A 58 2.02 0.82 -5.52
C LEU A 58 0.91 1.71 -6.10
N LEU A 59 -0.29 1.16 -6.23
CA LEU A 59 -1.50 1.91 -6.53
C LEU A 59 -2.36 1.99 -5.27
N LEU A 60 -2.54 3.19 -4.74
CA LEU A 60 -3.42 3.46 -3.61
C LEU A 60 -4.80 3.90 -4.11
N VAL A 61 -5.85 3.27 -3.59
CA VAL A 61 -7.25 3.65 -3.87
C VAL A 61 -7.94 3.99 -2.56
N SER A 62 -8.54 5.18 -2.52
CA SER A 62 -9.31 5.68 -1.38
C SER A 62 -10.39 6.63 -1.90
N ARG A 63 -11.45 6.81 -1.10
CA ARG A 63 -12.44 7.88 -1.31
C ARG A 63 -11.93 9.24 -0.83
N ASP A 64 -11.23 9.22 0.30
CA ASP A 64 -10.69 10.42 0.94
C ASP A 64 -9.24 10.65 0.51
N PRO A 65 -8.82 11.92 0.29
CA PRO A 65 -7.46 12.22 -0.14
C PRO A 65 -6.45 11.87 0.96
N PRO A 66 -5.20 11.49 0.61
CA PRO A 66 -4.17 11.14 1.60
C PRO A 66 -3.95 12.19 2.70
N ALA A 67 -4.11 13.48 2.36
CA ALA A 67 -3.96 14.58 3.31
C ALA A 67 -5.01 14.61 4.44
N SER A 68 -6.09 13.84 4.35
CA SER A 68 -7.14 13.76 5.38
C SER A 68 -7.13 12.45 6.15
N TRP A 69 -6.17 11.56 5.92
CA TRP A 69 -6.09 10.29 6.65
C TRP A 69 -5.60 10.54 8.07
N ALA A 70 -6.19 9.84 9.04
CA ALA A 70 -5.67 9.83 10.40
C ALA A 70 -4.35 9.05 10.39
N THR A 71 -3.31 9.66 10.94
CA THR A 71 -2.00 9.03 11.08
C THR A 71 -1.44 9.39 12.45
N ASP A 72 -0.98 8.39 13.17
CA ASP A 72 -0.35 8.52 14.48
C ASP A 72 1.17 8.72 14.35
N LEU A 73 1.68 8.89 13.11
CA LEU A 73 3.11 8.93 12.80
C LEU A 73 3.83 9.93 13.73
N PRO A 74 4.67 9.45 14.68
CA PRO A 74 5.45 10.35 15.51
C PRO A 74 6.40 11.12 14.59
N ASP A 75 6.55 12.40 14.87
CA ASP A 75 7.46 13.31 14.17
C ASP A 75 8.80 12.59 13.93
N LEU A 76 9.16 12.37 12.66
CA LEU A 76 10.37 11.66 12.26
C LEU A 76 11.57 12.47 12.79
N ARG A 77 12.15 12.00 13.89
CA ARG A 77 13.38 12.58 14.47
C ARG A 77 14.62 12.14 13.71
#